data_AF-A0A7S3FAV4-F1
#
_entry.id   AF-A0A7S3FAV4-F1
#
_cell.length_a   1.000
_cell.length_b   1.000
_cell.length_c   1.000
_cell.angle_alpha   90.00
_cell.angle_beta   90.00
_cell.angle_gamma   90.00
#
_symmetry.space_group_name_H-M   'P 1'
#
loop_
_entity.id
_entity.type
_entity.pdbx_description
1 polymer ?
#
loop_
_entity_poly.entity_id
_entity_poly.type
_entity_poly.pdbx_seq_one_letter_code
_entity_poly.pdbx_strand_id
1 'polypeptide(L)'
;DVKTRTARVKTLDPERVSLQGLADVAGWLVTAGMRSELLQFHVLCEQSICNVWRKHAYRTLLRRCEAIGTKEDELMACLNAFRERVDFYIPVDSEDAPSAEGGKVKKKPHAALRAAIKANAALVPEAVDRQLVSRIIDSLKAASDAVKENGGGDSAAELRKYDAEQEQEQEQEQEQEQEQEQEQEQ
;
A
#
# COMPACT_ATOMS: atom_id res chain seq x y z
N ASP A 1 -23.48 -3.17 17.46
CA ASP A 1 -23.85 -2.37 18.64
C ASP A 1 -23.06 -2.88 19.85
N VAL A 2 -22.10 -2.07 20.31
CA VAL A 2 -21.14 -2.44 21.38
C VAL A 2 -21.87 -2.56 22.73
N LYS A 3 -22.91 -1.75 22.97
CA LYS A 3 -23.61 -1.68 24.25
C LYS A 3 -24.40 -2.96 24.56
N THR A 4 -25.06 -3.54 23.55
CA THR A 4 -25.76 -4.82 23.67
C THR A 4 -24.79 -5.98 23.90
N ARG A 5 -23.58 -5.91 23.33
CA ARG A 5 -22.54 -6.94 23.46
C ARG A 5 -21.91 -6.94 24.86
N THR A 6 -21.58 -5.77 25.41
CA THR A 6 -21.02 -5.65 26.77
C THR A 6 -22.01 -6.09 27.84
N ALA A 7 -23.31 -5.87 27.63
CA ALA A 7 -24.36 -6.36 28.54
C ALA A 7 -24.47 -7.89 28.53
N ARG A 8 -24.28 -8.53 27.37
CA ARG A 8 -24.32 -9.99 27.19
C ARG A 8 -23.13 -10.70 27.82
N VAL A 9 -21.94 -10.13 27.70
CA VAL A 9 -20.70 -10.68 28.29
C VAL A 9 -20.73 -10.65 29.82
N LYS A 10 -21.36 -9.64 30.42
CA LYS A 10 -21.52 -9.53 31.89
C LYS A 10 -22.42 -10.61 32.51
N THR A 11 -23.23 -11.31 31.70
CA THR A 11 -24.13 -12.36 32.17
C THR A 11 -23.58 -13.78 32.00
N LEU A 12 -22.35 -13.93 31.49
CA LEU A 12 -21.74 -15.22 31.18
C LEU A 12 -20.86 -15.73 32.32
N ASP A 13 -20.82 -17.05 32.47
CA ASP A 13 -19.89 -17.79 33.33
C ASP A 13 -18.42 -17.47 32.93
N PRO A 14 -17.46 -17.29 33.87
CA PRO A 14 -16.05 -17.03 33.57
C PRO A 14 -15.43 -17.86 32.43
N GLU A 15 -15.74 -19.15 32.33
CA GLU A 15 -15.24 -20.00 31.23
C GLU A 15 -15.80 -19.57 29.86
N ARG A 16 -17.09 -19.19 29.82
CA ARG A 16 -17.75 -18.68 28.61
C ARG A 16 -17.28 -17.28 28.22
N VAL A 17 -16.87 -16.46 29.20
CA VAL A 17 -16.24 -15.17 28.95
C VAL A 17 -14.90 -15.36 28.25
N SER A 18 -14.08 -16.31 28.70
CA SER A 18 -12.80 -16.65 28.06
C SER A 18 -12.98 -17.17 26.63
N LEU A 19 -13.92 -18.07 26.40
CA LEU A 19 -14.24 -18.58 25.06
C LEU A 19 -14.74 -17.47 24.12
N GLN A 20 -15.58 -16.57 24.62
CA GLN A 20 -16.05 -15.42 23.85
C GLN A 20 -14.91 -14.45 23.54
N GLY A 21 -14.00 -14.22 24.49
CA GLY A 21 -12.79 -13.41 24.28
C GLY A 21 -11.89 -14.00 23.20
N LEU A 22 -11.65 -15.32 23.22
CA LEU A 22 -10.88 -16.00 22.18
C LEU A 22 -11.57 -15.92 20.81
N ALA A 23 -12.88 -16.11 20.76
CA ALA A 23 -13.66 -15.96 19.52
C ALA A 23 -13.61 -14.52 18.98
N ASP A 24 -13.60 -13.53 19.86
CA ASP A 24 -13.49 -12.12 19.50
C ASP A 24 -12.09 -11.78 18.97
N VAL A 25 -11.03 -12.28 19.61
CA VAL A 25 -9.64 -12.12 19.14
C VAL A 25 -9.45 -12.83 17.81
N ALA A 26 -9.94 -14.06 17.65
CA ALA A 26 -9.88 -14.79 16.39
C ALA A 26 -10.64 -14.06 15.27
N GLY A 27 -11.83 -13.53 15.55
CA GLY A 27 -12.59 -12.72 14.60
C GLY A 27 -11.88 -11.42 14.22
N TRP A 28 -11.24 -10.76 15.18
CA TRP A 28 -10.42 -9.57 14.92
C TRP A 28 -9.21 -9.90 14.04
N LEU A 29 -8.46 -10.97 14.36
CA LEU A 29 -7.30 -11.42 13.59
C LEU A 29 -7.66 -11.74 12.14
N VAL A 30 -8.76 -12.47 11.92
CA VAL A 30 -9.24 -12.77 10.55
C VAL A 30 -9.60 -11.49 9.79
N THR A 31 -10.30 -10.57 10.46
CA THR A 31 -10.68 -9.29 9.83
C THR A 31 -9.47 -8.41 9.53
N ALA A 32 -8.47 -8.40 10.41
CA ALA A 32 -7.21 -7.70 10.23
C ALA A 32 -6.40 -8.31 9.08
N GLY A 33 -6.31 -9.64 9.00
CA GLY A 33 -5.67 -10.37 7.90
C GLY A 33 -6.29 -10.02 6.54
N MET A 34 -7.62 -10.05 6.43
CA MET A 34 -8.32 -9.67 5.19
C MET A 34 -8.04 -8.21 4.77
N ARG A 35 -7.85 -7.30 5.73
CA ARG A 35 -7.48 -5.90 5.44
C ARG A 35 -6.04 -5.78 4.94
N SER A 36 -5.12 -6.58 5.49
CA SER A 36 -3.73 -6.65 5.05
C SER A 36 -3.64 -7.18 3.63
N GLU A 37 -4.33 -8.28 3.33
CA GLU A 37 -4.39 -8.85 1.98
C GLU A 37 -4.94 -7.85 0.94
N LEU A 38 -5.94 -7.05 1.30
CA LEU A 38 -6.45 -6.00 0.43
C LEU A 38 -5.41 -4.90 0.15
N LEU A 39 -4.65 -4.51 1.18
CA LEU A 39 -3.58 -3.55 1.02
C LEU A 39 -2.50 -4.09 0.09
N GLN A 40 -2.05 -5.32 0.31
CA GLN A 40 -1.11 -6.02 -0.55
C GLN A 40 -1.63 -6.13 -1.99
N PHE A 41 -2.91 -6.44 -2.16
CA PHE A 41 -3.57 -6.46 -3.47
C PHE A 41 -3.50 -5.10 -4.18
N HIS A 42 -3.73 -3.99 -3.46
CA HIS A 42 -3.61 -2.64 -4.03
C HIS A 42 -2.18 -2.34 -4.48
N VAL A 43 -1.18 -2.69 -3.66
CA VAL A 43 0.24 -2.50 -3.99
C VAL A 43 0.62 -3.33 -5.21
N LEU A 44 0.19 -4.59 -5.27
CA LEU A 44 0.45 -5.46 -6.42
C LEU A 44 -0.20 -4.92 -7.71
N CYS A 45 -1.41 -4.40 -7.63
CA CYS A 45 -2.07 -3.75 -8.77
C CYS A 45 -1.27 -2.55 -9.27
N GLU A 46 -0.79 -1.70 -8.37
CA GLU A 46 0.07 -0.56 -8.71
C GLU A 46 1.38 -1.01 -9.37
N GLN A 47 2.08 -1.97 -8.77
CA GLN A 47 3.30 -2.54 -9.34
C GLN A 47 3.08 -3.16 -10.72
N SER A 48 1.99 -3.91 -10.90
CA SER A 48 1.65 -4.56 -12.18
C SER A 48 1.42 -3.54 -13.30
N ILE A 49 0.73 -2.44 -13.00
CA ILE A 49 0.50 -1.33 -13.92
C ILE A 49 1.83 -0.61 -14.22
N CYS A 50 2.65 -0.34 -13.20
CA CYS A 50 3.98 0.24 -13.37
C CYS A 50 4.88 -0.59 -14.30
N ASN A 51 4.80 -1.91 -14.18
CA ASN A 51 5.58 -2.82 -15.00
C ASN A 51 5.23 -2.75 -16.48
N VAL A 52 3.98 -2.42 -16.84
CA VAL A 52 3.57 -2.27 -18.25
C VAL A 52 4.38 -1.16 -18.92
N TRP A 53 4.32 0.06 -18.40
CA TRP A 53 5.05 1.17 -19.01
C TRP A 53 6.56 1.08 -18.80
N ARG A 54 7.04 0.49 -17.70
CA ARG A 54 8.49 0.24 -17.51
C ARG A 54 9.04 -0.73 -18.54
N LYS A 55 8.33 -1.82 -18.86
CA LYS A 55 8.74 -2.75 -19.93
C LYS A 55 8.79 -2.05 -21.28
N HIS A 56 7.81 -1.19 -21.56
CA HIS A 56 7.82 -0.40 -22.79
C HIS A 56 9.01 0.58 -22.81
N ALA A 57 9.16 1.40 -21.77
CA ALA A 57 10.25 2.35 -21.60
C ALA A 57 11.63 1.69 -21.72
N TYR A 58 11.82 0.53 -21.11
CA TYR A 58 13.06 -0.25 -21.21
C TYR A 58 13.38 -0.65 -22.65
N ARG A 59 12.40 -1.21 -23.38
CA ARG A 59 12.58 -1.61 -24.78
C ARG A 59 12.89 -0.40 -25.66
N THR A 60 12.24 0.74 -25.41
CA THR A 60 12.49 1.99 -26.14
C THR A 60 13.89 2.53 -25.86
N LEU A 61 14.33 2.53 -24.60
CA LEU A 61 15.69 2.94 -24.20
C LEU A 61 16.75 2.04 -24.80
N LEU A 62 16.54 0.72 -24.83
CA LEU A 62 17.49 -0.21 -25.46
C LEU A 62 17.61 0.00 -26.97
N ARG A 63 16.50 0.23 -27.68
CA ARG A 63 16.53 0.46 -29.14
C ARG A 63 17.17 1.79 -29.52
N ARG A 64 17.05 2.78 -28.65
CA ARG A 64 17.49 4.16 -28.91
C ARG A 64 18.64 4.57 -27.99
N CYS A 65 19.47 3.61 -27.58
CA CYS A 65 20.52 3.83 -26.59
C CYS A 65 21.52 4.90 -27.02
N GLU A 66 21.78 5.02 -28.32
CA GLU A 66 22.68 6.02 -28.92
C GLU A 66 22.17 7.46 -28.80
N ALA A 67 20.86 7.65 -28.60
CA ALA A 67 20.23 8.95 -28.46
C ALA A 67 20.00 9.35 -26.99
N ILE A 68 20.42 8.51 -26.03
CA ILE A 68 20.30 8.83 -24.60
C ILE A 68 21.19 10.04 -24.28
N GLY A 69 20.59 11.07 -23.66
CA GLY A 69 21.26 12.35 -23.37
C GLY A 69 20.97 13.46 -24.40
N THR A 70 20.27 13.14 -25.49
CA THR A 70 19.65 14.15 -26.36
C THR A 70 18.37 14.69 -25.70
N LYS A 71 17.99 15.95 -26.00
CA LYS A 71 16.75 16.59 -25.48
C LYS A 71 15.49 16.06 -26.18
N GLU A 72 15.37 14.74 -26.30
CA GLU A 72 14.20 14.12 -26.90
C GLU A 72 13.17 13.76 -25.83
N ASP A 73 11.97 14.33 -25.95
CA ASP A 73 10.92 14.27 -24.94
C ASP A 73 10.46 12.83 -24.64
N GLU A 74 10.45 11.95 -25.64
CA GLU A 74 10.04 10.55 -25.50
C GLU A 74 11.04 9.73 -24.67
N LEU A 75 12.34 9.91 -24.91
CA LEU A 75 13.41 9.26 -24.15
C LEU A 75 13.44 9.75 -22.70
N MET A 76 13.22 11.06 -22.50
CA MET A 76 13.09 11.64 -21.17
C MET A 76 11.87 11.09 -20.41
N ALA A 77 10.73 10.88 -21.09
CA ALA A 77 9.58 10.21 -20.48
C ALA A 77 9.90 8.76 -20.08
N CYS A 78 10.60 8.02 -20.93
CA CYS A 78 11.05 6.66 -20.62
C CYS A 78 11.99 6.62 -19.41
N LEU A 79 12.93 7.56 -19.30
CA LEU A 79 13.81 7.70 -18.13
C LEU A 79 13.03 8.06 -16.87
N ASN A 80 12.08 8.99 -16.97
CA ASN A 80 11.24 9.39 -15.84
C ASN A 80 10.36 8.24 -15.32
N ALA A 81 10.04 7.24 -16.14
CA ALA A 81 9.31 6.04 -15.69
C ALA A 81 10.11 5.15 -14.71
N PHE A 82 11.44 5.29 -14.68
CA PHE A 82 12.33 4.60 -13.74
C PHE A 82 12.78 5.49 -12.57
N ARG A 83 12.58 6.81 -12.67
CA ARG A 83 12.89 7.72 -11.58
C ARG A 83 11.79 7.66 -10.54
N GLU A 84 12.10 7.05 -9.41
CA GLU A 84 11.30 7.21 -8.22
C GLU A 84 11.54 8.62 -7.65
N ARG A 85 10.48 9.40 -7.48
CA ARG A 85 10.58 10.68 -6.79
C ARG A 85 10.67 10.37 -5.30
N VAL A 86 11.87 10.51 -4.75
CA VAL A 86 12.07 10.59 -3.31
C VAL A 86 11.47 11.92 -2.85
N ASP A 87 10.19 11.88 -2.48
CA ASP A 87 9.54 13.00 -1.83
C ASP A 87 9.94 12.96 -0.35
N PHE A 88 10.78 13.91 0.10
CA PHE A 88 11.24 14.03 1.50
C PHE A 88 10.14 14.50 2.47
N TYR A 89 8.87 14.34 2.12
CA TYR A 89 7.75 14.75 2.96
C TYR A 89 7.47 13.65 3.99
N ILE A 90 7.98 13.82 5.20
CA ILE A 90 7.58 13.02 6.36
C ILE A 90 6.23 13.59 6.85
N PRO A 91 5.13 12.83 6.79
CA PRO A 91 3.88 13.27 7.40
C PRO A 91 4.10 13.33 8.91
N VAL A 92 4.21 14.54 9.45
CA VAL A 92 4.09 14.75 10.89
C VAL A 92 2.63 14.51 11.23
N ASP A 93 2.33 13.30 11.68
CA ASP A 93 1.07 12.97 12.35
C ASP A 93 1.13 13.55 13.77
N SER A 94 1.08 14.87 13.88
CA SER A 94 0.66 15.50 15.14
C SER A 94 -0.84 15.70 15.07
N GLU A 95 -1.56 14.97 15.92
CA GLU A 95 -3.02 15.11 16.10
C GLU A 95 -3.43 16.51 16.62
N ASP A 96 -2.48 17.38 16.97
CA ASP A 96 -2.71 18.65 17.65
C ASP A 96 -2.29 19.92 16.87
N ALA A 97 -2.06 19.86 15.56
CA ALA A 97 -1.75 21.09 14.81
C ALA A 97 -3.04 21.85 14.41
N PRO A 98 -3.26 23.09 14.89
CA PRO A 98 -4.44 23.86 14.53
C PRO A 98 -4.38 24.22 13.06
N SER A 99 -5.48 23.91 12.38
CA SER A 99 -5.71 24.09 10.95
C SER A 99 -5.29 25.48 10.46
N ALA A 100 -4.21 25.54 9.68
CA ALA A 100 -3.89 26.66 8.81
C ALA A 100 -3.68 26.10 7.38
N GLU A 101 -4.68 26.38 6.54
CA GLU A 101 -4.64 26.41 5.07
C GLU A 101 -3.58 25.54 4.38
N GLY A 102 -3.93 24.27 4.17
CA GLY A 102 -3.13 23.36 3.36
C GLY A 102 -3.77 22.00 3.34
N GLY A 103 -4.79 21.83 2.49
CA GLY A 103 -5.56 20.59 2.38
C GLY A 103 -4.65 19.38 2.22
N LYS A 104 -4.42 18.64 3.31
CA LYS A 104 -3.78 17.32 3.31
C LYS A 104 -4.72 16.38 2.57
N VAL A 105 -4.56 16.29 1.26
CA VAL A 105 -5.25 15.28 0.47
C VAL A 105 -4.66 13.95 0.91
N LYS A 106 -5.37 13.24 1.79
CA LYS A 106 -5.28 11.77 1.92
C LYS A 106 -5.55 11.21 0.52
N LYS A 107 -4.54 11.21 -0.36
CA LYS A 107 -4.69 10.70 -1.73
C LYS A 107 -4.97 9.23 -1.56
N LYS A 108 -6.24 8.85 -1.74
CA LYS A 108 -6.63 7.45 -1.88
C LYS A 108 -5.62 6.81 -2.85
N PRO A 109 -5.07 5.63 -2.57
CA PRO A 109 -4.02 5.01 -3.39
C PRO A 109 -4.41 4.98 -4.88
N HIS A 110 -5.69 4.77 -5.16
CA HIS A 110 -6.28 4.82 -6.49
C HIS A 110 -6.18 6.19 -7.21
N ALA A 111 -6.19 7.31 -6.50
CA ALA A 111 -6.05 8.64 -7.09
C ALA A 111 -4.61 8.92 -7.54
N ALA A 112 -3.62 8.47 -6.75
CA ALA A 112 -2.21 8.54 -7.12
C ALA A 112 -1.93 7.63 -8.33
N LEU A 113 -2.44 6.39 -8.32
CA LEU A 113 -2.33 5.45 -9.42
C LEU A 113 -2.97 5.99 -10.72
N ARG A 114 -4.16 6.60 -10.65
CA ARG A 114 -4.79 7.26 -11.80
C ARG A 114 -3.97 8.41 -12.36
N ALA A 115 -3.37 9.22 -11.48
CA ALA A 115 -2.49 10.29 -11.91
C ALA A 115 -1.23 9.74 -12.60
N ALA A 116 -0.65 8.65 -12.07
CA ALA A 116 0.48 7.95 -12.67
C ALA A 116 0.12 7.35 -14.04
N ILE A 117 -1.06 6.74 -14.20
CA ILE A 117 -1.55 6.24 -15.49
C ILE A 117 -1.71 7.39 -16.49
N LYS A 118 -2.28 8.52 -16.08
CA LYS A 118 -2.44 9.69 -16.95
C LYS A 118 -1.09 10.27 -17.38
N ALA A 119 -0.13 10.34 -16.45
CA ALA A 119 1.22 10.84 -16.72
C ALA A 119 2.00 9.92 -17.68
N ASN A 120 1.80 8.60 -17.58
CA ASN A 120 2.49 7.59 -18.39
C ASN A 120 1.65 7.06 -19.56
N ALA A 121 0.53 7.71 -19.91
CA ALA A 121 -0.37 7.23 -20.96
C ALA A 121 0.32 7.10 -22.33
N ALA A 122 1.30 7.96 -22.60
CA ALA A 122 2.14 7.91 -23.80
C ALA A 122 3.02 6.64 -23.88
N LEU A 123 3.33 6.02 -22.74
CA LEU A 123 4.17 4.83 -22.62
C LEU A 123 3.38 3.51 -22.66
N VAL A 124 2.06 3.57 -22.93
CA VAL A 124 1.19 2.39 -23.07
C VAL A 124 0.65 2.32 -24.51
N PRO A 125 1.48 1.94 -25.49
CA PRO A 125 1.10 2.00 -26.91
C PRO A 125 0.20 0.84 -27.35
N GLU A 126 0.34 -0.34 -26.74
CA GLU A 126 -0.38 -1.54 -27.17
C GLU A 126 -1.83 -1.53 -26.67
N ALA A 127 -2.77 -1.90 -27.55
CA ALA A 127 -4.19 -1.97 -27.19
C ALA A 127 -4.46 -3.04 -26.13
N VAL A 128 -3.66 -4.11 -26.12
CA VAL A 128 -3.70 -5.19 -25.12
C VAL A 128 -3.33 -4.65 -23.74
N ASP A 129 -2.26 -3.87 -23.65
CA ASP A 129 -1.81 -3.25 -22.40
C ASP A 129 -2.84 -2.26 -21.85
N ARG A 130 -3.49 -1.47 -22.72
CA ARG A 130 -4.58 -0.58 -22.31
C ARG A 130 -5.78 -1.34 -21.71
N GLN A 131 -6.12 -2.50 -22.28
CA GLN A 131 -7.17 -3.36 -21.74
C GLN A 131 -6.77 -3.95 -20.39
N LEU A 132 -5.52 -4.38 -20.23
CA LEU A 132 -4.99 -4.91 -18.97
C LEU A 132 -5.04 -3.85 -17.86
N VAL A 133 -4.58 -2.62 -18.15
CA VAL A 133 -4.66 -1.50 -17.20
C VAL A 133 -6.11 -1.20 -16.82
N SER A 134 -7.05 -1.21 -17.78
CA SER A 134 -8.48 -1.02 -17.50
C SER A 134 -9.03 -2.09 -16.55
N ARG A 135 -8.72 -3.37 -16.80
CA ARG A 135 -9.17 -4.48 -15.96
C ARG A 135 -8.66 -4.36 -14.53
N ILE A 136 -7.39 -4.00 -14.36
CA ILE A 136 -6.80 -3.83 -13.02
C ILE A 136 -7.47 -2.67 -12.27
N ILE A 137 -7.72 -1.55 -12.95
CA ILE A 137 -8.44 -0.41 -12.36
C ILE A 137 -9.84 -0.81 -11.92
N ASP A 138 -10.55 -1.58 -12.73
CA ASP A 138 -11.92 -2.00 -12.42
C ASP A 138 -11.95 -3.00 -11.25
N SER A 139 -11.01 -3.95 -11.20
CA SER A 139 -10.83 -4.83 -10.04
C SER A 139 -10.51 -4.05 -8.76
N LEU A 140 -9.68 -3.01 -8.85
CA LEU A 140 -9.30 -2.18 -7.71
C LEU A 140 -10.46 -1.30 -7.20
N LYS A 141 -11.33 -0.81 -8.09
CA LYS A 141 -12.58 -0.14 -7.68
C LYS A 141 -13.50 -1.10 -6.94
N ALA A 142 -13.73 -2.29 -7.52
CA ALA A 142 -14.61 -3.29 -6.94
C ALA A 142 -14.15 -3.70 -5.53
N ALA A 143 -12.84 -3.93 -5.35
CA ALA A 143 -12.25 -4.24 -4.05
C ALA A 143 -12.40 -3.07 -3.05
N SER A 144 -12.17 -1.83 -3.50
CA SER A 144 -12.33 -0.65 -2.63
C SER A 144 -13.78 -0.37 -2.24
N ASP A 145 -14.75 -0.70 -3.10
CA ASP A 145 -16.17 -0.46 -2.83
C ASP A 145 -16.76 -1.54 -1.90
N ALA A 146 -16.33 -2.80 -2.04
CA ALA A 146 -16.66 -3.88 -1.11
C ALA A 146 -16.25 -3.56 0.35
N VAL A 147 -15.15 -2.83 0.54
CA VAL A 147 -14.64 -2.46 1.88
C VAL A 147 -15.40 -1.29 2.49
N LYS A 148 -15.94 -0.38 1.66
CA LYS A 148 -16.79 0.71 2.15
C LYS A 148 -18.15 0.19 2.60
N GLU A 149 -18.73 -0.76 1.89
CA GLU A 149 -20.04 -1.34 2.25
C GLU A 149 -19.99 -2.10 3.57
N ASN A 150 -18.85 -2.73 3.91
CA ASN A 150 -18.65 -3.43 5.18
C ASN A 150 -18.24 -2.51 6.36
N GLY A 151 -18.33 -1.18 6.22
CA GLY A 151 -18.11 -0.24 7.34
C GLY A 151 -16.64 -0.10 7.79
N GLY A 152 -15.68 -0.44 6.94
CA GLY A 152 -14.25 -0.30 7.21
C GLY A 152 -13.77 1.16 7.12
N GLY A 153 -13.99 1.95 8.17
CA GLY A 153 -13.41 3.29 8.32
C GLY A 153 -11.94 3.25 8.76
N ASP A 154 -11.10 4.10 8.13
CA ASP A 154 -9.70 4.54 8.40
C ASP A 154 -8.62 3.52 8.88
N SER A 155 -8.97 2.28 9.20
CA SER A 155 -8.06 1.24 9.71
C SER A 155 -6.99 0.80 8.71
N ALA A 156 -7.13 1.12 7.42
CA ALA A 156 -6.10 0.84 6.43
C ALA A 156 -4.83 1.70 6.61
N ALA A 157 -4.93 2.88 7.24
CA ALA A 157 -3.77 3.71 7.57
C ALA A 157 -3.06 3.20 8.83
N GLU A 158 -3.81 2.75 9.84
CA GLU A 158 -3.26 2.07 11.02
C GLU A 158 -2.62 0.74 10.66
N LEU A 159 -3.21 -0.04 9.75
CA LEU A 159 -2.63 -1.31 9.32
C LEU A 159 -1.30 -1.12 8.58
N ARG A 160 -1.16 -0.03 7.82
CA ARG A 160 0.12 0.35 7.18
C ARG A 160 1.18 0.72 8.20
N LYS A 161 0.80 1.41 9.28
CA LYS A 161 1.73 1.70 10.39
C LYS A 161 2.13 0.40 11.08
N TYR A 162 1.18 -0.48 11.34
CA TYR A 162 1.43 -1.77 11.98
C TYR A 162 2.35 -2.68 11.15
N ASP A 163 2.12 -2.81 9.84
CA ASP A 163 3.01 -3.58 8.95
C ASP A 163 4.42 -2.97 8.89
N ALA A 164 4.53 -1.64 8.87
CA ALA A 164 5.83 -0.96 8.88
C ALA A 164 6.58 -1.09 10.21
N GLU A 165 5.86 -1.05 11.33
CA GLU A 165 6.42 -1.29 12.67
C GLU A 165 6.89 -2.75 12.83
N GLN A 166 6.12 -3.72 12.31
CA GLN A 166 6.50 -5.14 12.29
C GLN A 166 7.78 -5.41 11.48
N GLU A 167 7.91 -4.78 10.31
CA GLU A 167 9.11 -4.93 9.47
C GLU A 167 10.35 -4.32 10.16
N GLN A 168 10.17 -3.18 10.81
CA GLN A 168 11.22 -2.52 11.59
C GLN A 168 11.68 -3.34 12.81
N GLU A 169 10.75 -4.01 13.50
CA GLU A 169 11.09 -4.91 14.62
C GLU A 169 11.90 -6.13 14.12
N GLN A 170 11.52 -6.73 12.98
CA GLN A 170 12.27 -7.86 12.40
C GLN A 170 13.68 -7.45 11.96
N GLU A 171 13.86 -6.26 11.40
CA GLU A 171 15.19 -5.76 11.04
C GLU A 171 16.07 -5.56 12.28
N GLN A 172 15.52 -5.02 13.38
CA GLN A 172 16.26 -4.86 14.63
C GLN A 172 16.64 -6.19 15.29
N GLU A 173 15.77 -7.19 15.25
CA GLU A 173 16.09 -8.54 15.75
C GLU A 173 17.24 -9.17 14.96
N GLN A 174 17.24 -9.05 13.63
CA GLN A 174 18.35 -9.56 12.80
C GLN A 174 19.68 -8.85 13.05
N GLU A 175 19.67 -7.53 13.29
CA GLU A 175 20.87 -6.79 13.65
C GLU A 175 21.44 -7.27 15.00
N GLN A 176 20.58 -7.46 16.01
CA GLN A 176 21.01 -7.97 17.33
C GLN A 176 21.58 -9.39 17.26
N GLU A 177 21.00 -10.27 16.45
CA GLU A 177 21.54 -11.62 16.25
C GLU A 177 22.94 -11.58 15.61
N GLN A 178 23.16 -10.71 14.61
CA GLN A 178 24.47 -10.54 13.98
C GLN A 178 25.53 -9.98 14.95
N GLU A 179 25.16 -9.05 15.83
CA GLU A 179 26.07 -8.52 16.85
C GLU A 179 26.47 -9.61 17.85
N GLN A 180 25.53 -10.44 18.30
CA GLN A 180 25.83 -11.55 19.22
C GLN A 180 26.71 -12.63 18.59
N GLU A 181 26.53 -12.93 17.30
CA GLU A 181 27.42 -13.86 16.59
C GLU A 181 28.85 -13.31 16.49
N GLN A 182 29.01 -12.01 16.20
CA GLN A 182 30.34 -11.37 16.16
C GLN A 182 31.03 -11.33 17.53
N GLU A 183 30.27 -11.18 18.61
CA GLU A 183 30.82 -11.23 19.98
C GLU A 183 31.22 -12.65 20.41
N GLN A 184 30.55 -13.69 19.91
CA GLN A 184 30.89 -15.09 20.21
C GLN A 184 32.08 -15.60 19.39
N GLU A 185 32.37 -15.00 18.23
CA GLU A 185 33.53 -15.33 17.40
C GLU A 185 34.82 -14.59 17.82
N GLN A 186 34.75 -13.64 18.75
CA GLN A 186 35.92 -12.97 19.38
C GLN A 186 36.34 -13.61 20.70
#